data_AF-A0A6J5FI31-F1
#
_entry.id   AF-A0A6J5FI31-F1
#
_cell.length_a   1.000
_cell.length_b   1.000
_cell.length_c   1.000
_cell.angle_alpha   90.00
_cell.angle_beta   90.00
_cell.angle_gamma   90.00
#
_symmetry.space_group_name_H-M   'P 1'
#
loop_
_entity.id
_entity.type
_entity.pdbx_description
1 polymer ?
#
loop_
_entity_poly.entity_id
_entity_poly.type
_entity_poly.pdbx_seq_one_letter_code
_entity_poly.pdbx_strand_id
1 'polypeptide(L)'
;MKKSAIAIVALALVYYWVTHRSDSMAYDCARSKSPDERYVAEECTLDWDHGDNPKYVGRLYDAATGKMLARRTLHAPDPEILWVANYLMFSGGGDDGDMVALPPSLHDRIVATYWQLTRW
;
A
#
# COMPACT_ATOMS: atom_id res chain seq x y z
N MET A 1 -16.79 -1.03 -34.12
CA MET A 1 -17.22 -1.28 -32.71
C MET A 1 -16.35 -2.32 -32.01
N LYS A 2 -16.27 -3.59 -32.45
CA LYS A 2 -15.43 -4.62 -31.78
C LYS A 2 -13.94 -4.28 -31.69
N LYS A 3 -13.35 -3.75 -32.76
CA LYS A 3 -11.92 -3.34 -32.79
C LYS A 3 -11.60 -2.21 -31.80
N SER A 4 -12.54 -1.27 -31.65
CA SER A 4 -12.44 -0.16 -30.70
C SER A 4 -12.54 -0.65 -29.25
N ALA A 5 -13.44 -1.60 -28.97
CA ALA A 5 -13.55 -2.24 -27.66
C ALA A 5 -12.27 -3.02 -27.29
N ILE A 6 -11.69 -3.76 -28.23
CA ILE A 6 -10.42 -4.50 -28.01
C ILE A 6 -9.27 -3.52 -27.71
N ALA A 7 -9.18 -2.40 -28.44
CA ALA A 7 -8.15 -1.40 -28.21
C ALA A 7 -8.27 -0.75 -26.81
N ILE A 8 -9.50 -0.46 -26.36
CA ILE A 8 -9.76 0.08 -25.02
C ILE A 8 -9.37 -0.92 -23.93
N VAL A 9 -9.75 -2.20 -24.10
CA VAL A 9 -9.38 -3.26 -23.15
C VAL A 9 -7.86 -3.45 -23.11
N ALA A 10 -7.19 -3.43 -24.26
CA ALA A 10 -5.74 -3.56 -24.33
C ALA A 10 -5.03 -2.36 -23.66
N LEU A 11 -5.49 -1.14 -23.89
CA LEU A 11 -4.98 0.07 -23.21
C LEU A 11 -5.19 0.01 -21.70
N ALA A 12 -6.37 -0.43 -21.25
CA ALA A 12 -6.66 -0.60 -19.84
C ALA A 12 -5.73 -1.64 -19.20
N LEU A 13 -5.49 -2.78 -19.88
CA LEU A 13 -4.57 -3.83 -19.40
C LEU A 13 -3.11 -3.34 -19.36
N VAL A 14 -2.65 -2.59 -20.36
CA VAL A 14 -1.29 -2.01 -20.38
C VAL A 14 -1.13 -0.96 -19.28
N TYR A 15 -2.09 -0.05 -19.13
CA TYR A 15 -2.09 0.93 -18.05
C TYR A 15 -2.09 0.25 -16.68
N TYR A 16 -2.90 -0.79 -16.54
CA TYR A 16 -2.95 -1.63 -15.34
C TYR A 16 -1.58 -2.28 -15.05
N TRP A 17 -0.96 -2.89 -16.06
CA TRP A 17 0.32 -3.54 -15.93
C TRP A 17 1.45 -2.57 -15.54
N VAL A 18 1.52 -1.40 -16.18
CA VAL A 18 2.54 -0.39 -15.88
C VAL A 18 2.38 0.17 -14.47
N THR A 19 1.17 0.54 -14.07
CA THR A 19 0.91 1.09 -12.72
C THR A 19 1.17 0.09 -11.62
N HIS A 20 0.91 -1.20 -11.84
CA HIS A 20 1.06 -2.24 -10.83
C HIS A 20 2.48 -2.83 -10.77
N ARG A 21 3.25 -2.80 -11.87
CA ARG A 21 4.64 -3.29 -11.89
C ARG A 21 5.57 -2.45 -10.99
N SER A 22 5.32 -1.15 -10.87
CA SER A 22 6.09 -0.24 -10.01
C SER A 22 6.15 -0.68 -8.54
N ASP A 23 5.17 -1.48 -8.08
CA ASP A 23 5.07 -1.90 -6.68
C ASP A 23 5.92 -3.16 -6.36
N SER A 24 6.37 -3.88 -7.39
CA SER A 24 7.12 -5.14 -7.24
C SER A 24 8.57 -4.94 -6.78
N MET A 25 9.08 -3.71 -6.87
CA MET A 25 10.47 -3.36 -6.53
C MET A 25 10.62 -2.86 -5.10
N ALA A 26 9.66 -3.10 -4.21
CA ALA A 26 9.73 -2.63 -2.83
C ALA A 26 11.01 -3.09 -2.09
N TYR A 27 11.76 -2.16 -1.49
CA TYR A 27 13.00 -2.41 -0.75
C TYR A 27 13.08 -1.58 0.53
N ASP A 28 14.10 -1.82 1.36
CA ASP A 28 14.35 -1.14 2.64
C ASP A 28 13.11 -1.04 3.54
N CYS A 29 12.51 -2.20 3.82
CA CYS A 29 11.28 -2.25 4.59
C CYS A 29 11.52 -2.13 6.11
N ALA A 30 10.85 -1.17 6.75
CA ALA A 30 10.69 -1.11 8.19
C ALA A 30 9.44 -1.88 8.64
N ARG A 31 9.51 -2.51 9.82
CA ARG A 31 8.37 -3.24 10.42
C ARG A 31 8.21 -2.88 11.88
N SER A 32 6.95 -2.77 12.31
CA SER A 32 6.58 -2.52 13.69
C SER A 32 5.33 -3.30 14.08
N LYS A 33 5.26 -3.77 15.33
CA LYS A 33 4.07 -4.43 15.87
C LYS A 33 3.19 -3.41 16.58
N SER A 34 1.88 -3.60 16.52
CA SER A 34 0.96 -2.82 17.33
C SER A 34 1.20 -3.08 18.82
N PRO A 35 0.88 -2.13 19.72
CA PRO A 35 1.06 -2.30 21.17
C PRO A 35 0.34 -3.52 21.77
N ASP A 36 -0.74 -3.95 21.12
CA ASP A 36 -1.54 -5.13 21.50
C ASP A 36 -1.14 -6.41 20.73
N GLU A 37 -0.08 -6.34 19.93
CA GLU A 37 0.48 -7.41 19.09
C GLU A 37 -0.49 -8.07 18.10
N ARG A 38 -1.70 -7.52 17.90
CA ARG A 38 -2.66 -8.06 16.94
C ARG A 38 -2.30 -7.75 15.50
N TYR A 39 -1.52 -6.70 15.29
CA TYR A 39 -1.20 -6.19 13.96
C TYR A 39 0.29 -6.00 13.76
N VAL A 40 0.71 -6.13 12.50
CA VAL A 40 2.06 -5.79 12.05
C VAL A 40 1.93 -4.74 10.96
N ALA A 41 2.56 -3.60 11.15
CA ALA A 41 2.74 -2.61 10.11
C ALA A 41 4.10 -2.82 9.43
N GLU A 42 4.11 -2.59 8.12
CA GLU A 42 5.30 -2.59 7.28
C GLU A 42 5.25 -1.33 6.42
N GLU A 43 6.38 -0.68 6.28
CA GLU A 43 6.59 0.45 5.39
C GLU A 43 7.80 0.09 4.53
N CYS A 44 7.70 0.29 3.21
CA CYS A 44 8.76 -0.04 2.27
C CYS A 44 8.90 1.06 1.22
N THR A 45 10.12 1.29 0.76
CA THR A 45 10.42 2.17 -0.39
C THR A 45 10.03 1.47 -1.69
N LEU A 46 9.31 2.15 -2.60
CA LEU A 46 8.90 1.59 -3.90
C LEU A 46 9.77 2.07 -5.06
N ASP A 47 10.01 3.38 -5.13
CA ASP A 47 10.75 4.00 -6.22
C ASP A 47 11.39 5.28 -5.68
N TRP A 48 12.72 5.32 -5.71
CA TRP A 48 13.52 6.48 -5.35
C TRP A 48 14.10 7.07 -6.65
N ASP A 49 13.42 8.06 -7.23
CA ASP A 49 13.85 8.64 -8.52
C ASP A 49 14.95 9.71 -8.39
N HIS A 50 15.57 9.87 -7.21
CA HIS A 50 16.48 10.96 -6.87
C HIS A 50 15.90 12.38 -6.98
N GLY A 51 14.59 12.53 -7.19
CA GLY A 51 13.84 13.78 -7.11
C GLY A 51 13.16 13.98 -5.75
N ASP A 52 12.32 15.02 -5.68
CA ASP A 52 11.73 15.52 -4.42
C ASP A 52 10.53 14.71 -3.89
N ASN A 53 10.11 13.62 -4.55
CA ASN A 53 8.88 12.90 -4.18
C ASN A 53 9.03 11.37 -4.24
N PRO A 54 9.81 10.79 -3.31
CA PRO A 54 9.93 9.34 -3.20
C PRO A 54 8.57 8.67 -2.91
N LYS A 55 8.39 7.48 -3.47
CA LYS A 55 7.16 6.69 -3.27
C LYS A 55 7.41 5.59 -2.27
N TYR A 56 6.51 5.49 -1.30
CA TYR A 56 6.54 4.44 -0.29
C TYR A 56 5.22 3.67 -0.28
N VAL A 57 5.25 2.50 0.33
CA VAL A 57 4.06 1.67 0.55
C VAL A 57 3.95 1.29 2.02
N GLY A 58 2.85 1.74 2.63
CA GLY A 58 2.42 1.29 3.94
C GLY A 58 1.53 0.06 3.80
N ARG A 59 1.78 -0.97 4.60
CA ARG A 59 1.01 -2.22 4.65
C ARG A 59 0.70 -2.57 6.08
N LEU A 60 -0.50 -3.09 6.30
CA LEU A 60 -0.95 -3.59 7.58
C LEU A 60 -1.30 -5.06 7.43
N TYR A 61 -0.81 -5.88 8.35
CA TYR A 61 -1.04 -7.30 8.39
C TYR A 61 -1.66 -7.71 9.72
N ASP A 62 -2.48 -8.77 9.65
CA ASP A 62 -2.86 -9.53 10.83
C ASP A 62 -1.65 -10.31 11.36
N ALA A 63 -1.30 -10.14 12.63
CA ALA A 63 -0.08 -10.72 13.18
C ALA A 63 -0.14 -12.25 13.29
N ALA A 64 -1.33 -12.83 13.48
CA ALA A 64 -1.50 -14.26 13.65
C ALA A 64 -1.48 -15.02 12.32
N THR A 65 -2.11 -14.46 11.29
CA THR A 65 -2.30 -15.11 9.98
C THR A 65 -1.33 -14.62 8.92
N GLY A 66 -0.67 -13.48 9.14
CA GLY A 66 0.17 -12.82 8.13
C GLY A 66 -0.63 -12.25 6.96
N LYS A 67 -1.97 -12.22 7.04
CA LYS A 67 -2.84 -11.72 5.97
C LYS A 67 -2.74 -10.21 5.87
N MET A 68 -2.61 -9.67 4.66
CA MET A 68 -2.68 -8.23 4.43
C MET A 68 -4.11 -7.73 4.65
N LEU A 69 -4.26 -6.75 5.54
CA LEU A 69 -5.53 -6.16 5.92
C LEU A 69 -5.75 -4.77 5.32
N ALA A 70 -4.67 -4.02 5.09
CA ALA A 70 -4.72 -2.72 4.43
C ALA A 70 -3.41 -2.45 3.69
N ARG A 71 -3.50 -1.58 2.69
CA ARG A 71 -2.37 -1.05 1.92
C ARG A 71 -2.62 0.43 1.62
N ARG A 72 -1.57 1.25 1.73
CA ARG A 72 -1.52 2.65 1.33
C ARG A 72 -0.27 2.93 0.53
N THR A 73 -0.39 3.80 -0.47
CA THR A 73 0.78 4.41 -1.12
C THR A 73 0.98 5.74 -0.43
N LEU A 74 2.19 5.98 0.05
CA LEU A 74 2.53 7.15 0.84
C LEU A 74 3.34 8.12 -0.02
N HIS A 75 3.04 9.40 0.15
CA HIS A 75 3.74 10.50 -0.49
C HIS A 75 4.37 11.35 0.60
N ALA A 76 5.56 10.93 1.01
CA ALA A 76 6.30 11.45 2.15
C ALA A 76 7.80 11.40 1.83
N PRO A 77 8.60 12.40 2.24
CA PRO A 77 10.05 12.32 2.07
C PRO A 77 10.70 11.23 2.92
N ASP A 78 10.12 10.91 4.09
CA ASP A 78 10.60 9.85 4.99
C ASP A 78 9.44 9.40 5.91
N PRO A 79 8.63 8.40 5.50
CA PRO A 79 7.48 7.98 6.28
C PRO A 79 7.85 7.09 7.48
N GLU A 80 7.33 7.40 8.67
CA GLU A 80 7.53 6.56 9.86
C GLU A 80 6.23 5.89 10.32
N ILE A 81 6.34 4.65 10.82
CA ILE A 81 5.21 3.90 11.39
C ILE A 81 4.86 4.43 12.79
N LEU A 82 3.64 4.94 12.95
CA LEU A 82 3.10 5.40 14.23
C LEU A 82 1.80 4.69 14.58
N TRP A 83 1.74 4.16 15.80
CA TRP A 83 0.53 3.58 16.37
C TRP A 83 -0.15 4.59 17.30
N VAL A 84 -1.36 5.03 16.96
CA VAL A 84 -2.10 6.05 17.71
C VAL A 84 -3.47 5.52 18.08
N ALA A 85 -3.59 5.00 19.30
CA ALA A 85 -4.81 4.39 19.84
C ALA A 85 -5.43 3.36 18.88
N ASN A 86 -6.47 3.76 18.13
CA ASN A 86 -7.19 2.91 17.18
C ASN A 86 -6.81 3.21 15.73
N TYR A 87 -5.64 3.78 15.48
CA TYR A 87 -5.17 4.11 14.13
C TYR A 87 -3.70 3.70 13.98
N LEU A 88 -3.39 3.22 12.78
CA LEU A 88 -2.03 3.21 12.25
C LEU A 88 -1.88 4.45 11.38
N MET A 89 -0.81 5.19 11.56
CA MET A 89 -0.46 6.35 10.76
C MET A 89 0.95 6.17 10.22
N PHE A 90 1.18 6.64 8.99
CA PHE A 90 2.51 6.79 8.44
C PHE A 90 2.87 8.29 8.47
N SER A 91 3.58 8.76 9.50
CA SER A 91 3.92 10.19 9.63
C SER A 91 4.87 10.63 8.54
N GLY A 92 4.84 11.92 8.20
CA GLY A 92 5.64 12.48 7.11
C GLY A 92 4.91 12.41 5.76
N GLY A 93 3.88 11.57 5.65
CA GLY A 93 2.86 11.65 4.62
C GLY A 93 1.81 12.68 5.02
N GLY A 94 1.68 13.74 4.22
CA GLY A 94 0.89 14.92 4.59
C GLY A 94 -0.62 14.78 4.40
N ASP A 95 -1.13 13.62 4.00
CA ASP A 95 -2.54 13.46 3.58
C ASP A 95 -3.29 12.43 4.44
N ASP A 96 -4.61 12.58 4.57
CA ASP A 96 -5.47 11.68 5.36
C ASP A 96 -5.43 10.23 4.83
N GLY A 97 -4.94 10.04 3.60
CA GLY A 97 -4.65 8.74 2.99
C GLY A 97 -3.59 7.92 3.73
N ASP A 98 -2.78 8.54 4.57
CA ASP A 98 -1.68 7.91 5.31
C ASP A 98 -2.11 7.34 6.67
N MET A 99 -3.42 7.37 6.95
CA MET A 99 -4.04 6.77 8.14
C MET A 99 -4.87 5.51 7.80
N VAL A 100 -4.80 4.54 8.70
CA VAL A 100 -5.57 3.29 8.65
C VAL A 100 -6.25 3.09 10.01
N ALA A 101 -7.59 3.13 10.01
CA ALA A 101 -8.37 2.83 11.21
C ALA A 101 -8.22 1.35 11.62
N LEU A 102 -8.25 1.10 12.93
CA LEU A 102 -8.17 -0.22 13.55
C LEU A 102 -9.48 -0.50 14.33
N PRO A 103 -10.19 -1.59 14.04
CA PRO A 103 -9.90 -2.57 12.99
C PRO A 103 -10.09 -2.00 11.57
N PRO A 104 -9.33 -2.49 10.56
CA PRO A 104 -9.44 -2.01 9.18
C PRO A 104 -10.82 -2.20 8.58
N SER A 105 -11.25 -1.21 7.80
CA SER A 105 -12.55 -1.21 7.14
C SER A 105 -12.68 -2.35 6.14
N LEU A 106 -13.93 -2.69 5.78
CA LEU A 106 -14.17 -3.70 4.74
C LEU A 106 -13.56 -3.28 3.39
N HIS A 107 -13.61 -1.98 3.07
CA HIS A 107 -12.99 -1.43 1.87
C HIS A 107 -11.48 -1.69 1.86
N ASP A 108 -10.79 -1.44 2.97
CA ASP A 108 -9.34 -1.67 3.08
C ASP A 108 -8.97 -3.13 2.86
N ARG A 109 -9.77 -4.04 3.43
CA ARG A 109 -9.55 -5.49 3.28
C ARG A 109 -9.78 -5.96 1.86
N ILE A 110 -10.79 -5.42 1.17
CA ILE A 110 -11.07 -5.74 -0.24
C ILE A 110 -9.93 -5.25 -1.12
N VAL A 111 -9.50 -4.00 -0.94
CA VAL A 111 -8.37 -3.42 -1.68
C VAL A 111 -7.09 -4.20 -1.40
N ALA A 112 -6.79 -4.52 -0.14
CA ALA A 112 -5.64 -5.34 0.24
C ALA A 112 -5.67 -6.73 -0.41
N THR A 113 -6.84 -7.39 -0.41
CA THR A 113 -7.01 -8.70 -1.05
C THR A 113 -6.80 -8.61 -2.55
N TYR A 114 -7.33 -7.58 -3.19
CA TYR A 114 -7.13 -7.31 -4.61
C TYR A 114 -5.64 -7.17 -4.93
N TRP A 115 -4.91 -6.34 -4.18
CA TRP A 115 -3.46 -6.17 -4.34
C TRP A 115 -2.67 -7.44 -4.09
N GLN A 116 -3.07 -8.24 -3.10
CA GLN A 116 -2.39 -9.48 -2.79
C GLN A 116 -2.54 -10.52 -3.92
N LEU A 117 -3.66 -10.50 -4.67
CA LEU A 117 -3.91 -11.36 -5.82
C LEU A 117 -3.22 -10.89 -7.11
N THR A 118 -2.87 -9.61 -7.19
CA THR A 118 -2.31 -8.98 -8.41
C THR A 118 -0.81 -8.72 -8.30
N ARG A 119 -0.18 -9.18 -7.21
CA ARG A 119 1.27 -9.19 -7.01
C ARG A 119 1.90 -10.33 -7.82
N TRP A 120 2.25 -10.07 -9.08
CA TRP A 120 2.93 -10.99 -10.00
C TRP A 120 4.42 -10.68 -10.13
#